data_AF-A0A519CMN0-F1
#
_entry.id   AF-A0A519CMN0-F1
#
_cell.length_a   1.000
_cell.length_b   1.000
_cell.length_c   1.000
_cell.angle_alpha   90.00
_cell.angle_beta   90.00
_cell.angle_gamma   90.00
#
_symmetry.space_group_name_H-M   'P 1'
#
loop_
_entity.id
_entity.type
_entity.pdbx_description
1 polymer ?
#
loop_
_entity_poly.entity_id
_entity_poly.type
_entity_poly.pdbx_seq_one_letter_code
_entity_poly.pdbx_strand_id
1 'polypeptide(L)'
;MFGGVQVSNCKYIIKTLQQCLQVLLQWSDSTPNHVPLTIWIEPKEWTWTAVDDTTVIQAQDMLDDLEQEINSVWPREKTITPDDVRGEHPDVSTAVTTTGWPLLDSSRGKAIFVLLGGGDLRADYHSKFPNLESATMFTMSVENTPESAIFSNTNPIGDAEEIQALVEAGYIVRSRADDAEGGEADNNETERRDKAIEIGAHSISTILA
;
A
#
# COMPACT_ATOMS: atom_id res chain seq x y z
N MET A 1 -13.02 -8.07 -9.70
CA MET A 1 -12.08 -8.41 -8.61
C MET A 1 -10.76 -7.73 -8.91
N PHE A 2 -10.38 -6.72 -8.13
CA PHE A 2 -9.06 -6.09 -8.22
C PHE A 2 -8.06 -6.99 -7.48
N GLY A 3 -7.44 -7.93 -8.19
CA GLY A 3 -6.29 -8.64 -7.64
C GLY A 3 -5.04 -7.78 -7.86
N GLY A 4 -4.40 -7.34 -6.78
CA GLY A 4 -3.10 -6.66 -6.84
C GLY A 4 -1.97 -7.67 -6.67
N VAL A 5 -0.87 -7.50 -7.41
CA VAL A 5 0.37 -8.24 -7.09
C VAL A 5 1.14 -7.42 -6.05
N GLN A 6 1.34 -8.01 -4.87
CA GLN A 6 2.15 -7.39 -3.83
C GLN A 6 3.64 -7.57 -4.13
N VAL A 7 4.39 -6.48 -4.15
CA VAL A 7 5.86 -6.53 -4.17
C VAL A 7 6.38 -6.04 -2.83
N SER A 8 7.17 -6.87 -2.16
CA SER A 8 7.81 -6.51 -0.90
C SER A 8 9.25 -7.00 -0.94
N ASN A 9 10.19 -6.08 -0.69
CA ASN A 9 11.60 -6.35 -0.39
C ASN A 9 12.51 -6.74 -1.58
N CYS A 10 13.33 -5.80 -2.06
CA CYS A 10 14.37 -6.01 -3.10
C CYS A 10 15.77 -6.35 -2.52
N LYS A 11 15.85 -6.68 -1.23
CA LYS A 11 17.07 -6.57 -0.39
C LYS A 11 18.28 -7.41 -0.81
N TYR A 12 18.11 -8.45 -1.62
CA TYR A 12 19.16 -9.44 -1.83
C TYR A 12 20.13 -9.13 -2.98
N ILE A 13 19.81 -8.18 -3.87
CA ILE A 13 20.67 -7.80 -5.01
C ILE A 13 20.77 -6.27 -5.17
N ILE A 14 19.84 -5.51 -4.58
CA ILE A 14 19.61 -4.09 -4.88
C ILE A 14 19.98 -3.23 -3.67
N LYS A 15 20.72 -2.14 -3.90
CA LYS A 15 21.29 -1.30 -2.83
C LYS A 15 20.46 -0.04 -2.51
N THR A 16 19.56 0.39 -3.39
CA THR A 16 18.71 1.58 -3.19
C THR A 16 17.26 1.34 -3.59
N LEU A 17 16.33 2.16 -3.06
CA LEU A 17 14.93 2.13 -3.44
C LEU A 17 14.75 2.42 -4.94
N GLN A 18 15.40 3.45 -5.49
CA GLN A 18 15.39 3.75 -6.94
C GLN A 18 15.70 2.53 -7.82
N GLN A 19 16.77 1.80 -7.51
CA GLN A 19 17.15 0.60 -8.28
C GLN A 19 16.07 -0.48 -8.21
N CYS A 20 15.41 -0.65 -7.06
CA CYS A 20 14.31 -1.60 -6.89
C CYS A 20 13.11 -1.20 -7.75
N LEU A 21 12.70 0.06 -7.65
CA LEU A 21 11.63 0.62 -8.45
C LEU A 21 11.90 0.48 -9.94
N GLN A 22 13.16 0.62 -10.37
CA GLN A 22 13.54 0.52 -11.77
C GLN A 22 13.47 -0.93 -12.30
N VAL A 23 13.81 -1.92 -11.47
CA VAL A 23 13.60 -3.34 -11.82
C VAL A 23 12.11 -3.64 -11.98
N LEU A 24 11.26 -3.14 -11.07
CA LEU A 24 9.81 -3.32 -11.16
C LEU A 24 9.22 -2.63 -12.39
N LEU A 25 9.70 -1.43 -12.71
CA LEU A 25 9.28 -0.71 -13.90
C LEU A 25 9.70 -1.44 -15.18
N GLN A 26 10.93 -1.94 -15.26
CA GLN A 26 11.40 -2.73 -16.41
C GLN A 26 10.55 -3.99 -16.62
N TRP A 27 10.20 -4.68 -15.52
CA TRP A 27 9.28 -5.81 -15.61
C TRP A 27 7.88 -5.38 -16.08
N SER A 28 7.35 -4.27 -15.53
CA SER A 28 6.07 -3.68 -15.94
C SER A 28 6.04 -3.35 -17.44
N ASP A 29 7.09 -2.72 -17.95
CA ASP A 29 7.26 -2.39 -19.37
C ASP A 29 7.26 -3.64 -20.25
N SER A 30 7.86 -4.73 -19.79
CA SER A 30 7.87 -6.01 -20.51
C SER A 30 6.53 -6.78 -20.44
N THR A 31 5.65 -6.40 -19.51
CA THR A 31 4.35 -7.08 -19.26
C THR A 31 3.21 -6.06 -19.21
N PRO A 32 2.96 -5.26 -20.27
CA PRO A 32 2.12 -4.05 -20.19
C PRO A 32 0.66 -4.28 -19.78
N ASN A 33 0.16 -5.53 -19.87
CA ASN A 33 -1.21 -5.89 -19.49
C ASN A 33 -1.34 -6.51 -18.08
N HIS A 34 -0.26 -6.48 -17.28
CA HIS A 34 -0.32 -6.96 -15.90
C HIS A 34 -1.42 -6.23 -15.12
N VAL A 35 -2.05 -6.92 -14.17
CA VAL A 35 -2.96 -6.28 -13.22
C VAL A 35 -2.19 -5.25 -12.38
N PRO A 36 -2.85 -4.24 -11.78
CA PRO A 36 -2.17 -3.22 -11.00
C PRO A 36 -1.23 -3.83 -9.95
N LEU A 37 0.00 -3.33 -9.89
CA LEU A 37 0.92 -3.68 -8.81
C LEU A 37 0.57 -2.87 -7.57
N THR A 38 0.59 -3.50 -6.40
CA THR A 38 0.52 -2.77 -5.13
C THR A 38 1.89 -2.87 -4.45
N ILE A 39 2.62 -1.77 -4.42
CA ILE A 39 3.98 -1.68 -3.90
C ILE A 39 3.93 -1.03 -2.52
N TRP A 40 4.22 -1.82 -1.49
CA TRP A 40 4.22 -1.36 -0.10
C TRP A 40 5.62 -0.89 0.27
N ILE A 41 5.74 0.40 0.61
CA ILE A 41 6.99 1.06 0.99
C ILE A 41 7.03 1.13 2.52
N GLU A 42 7.99 0.44 3.14
CA GLU A 42 8.15 0.41 4.60
C GLU A 42 9.45 1.10 5.02
N PRO A 43 9.41 2.39 5.40
CA PRO A 43 10.58 3.08 5.91
C PRO A 43 10.99 2.50 7.27
N LYS A 44 12.14 1.82 7.33
CA LYS A 44 12.63 1.21 8.57
C LYS A 44 13.28 2.21 9.53
N GLU A 45 13.91 3.25 8.99
CA GLU A 45 14.70 4.23 9.77
C GLU A 45 13.83 5.14 10.65
N TRP A 46 12.56 5.32 10.28
CA TRP A 46 11.55 6.04 11.07
C TRP A 46 11.41 5.54 12.51
N THR A 47 11.58 4.23 12.74
CA THR A 47 11.38 3.62 14.06
C THR A 47 12.41 4.06 15.10
N TRP A 48 13.53 4.67 14.71
CA TRP A 48 14.65 5.00 15.60
C TRP A 48 14.65 6.45 16.11
N THR A 49 13.96 7.37 15.43
CA THR A 49 14.21 8.81 15.61
C THR A 49 13.25 9.54 16.57
N ALA A 50 12.14 8.95 17.05
CA ALA A 50 11.00 9.63 17.72
C ALA A 50 11.20 10.26 19.13
N VAL A 51 12.27 11.03 19.41
CA VAL A 51 12.53 11.58 20.77
C VAL A 51 12.78 13.10 20.85
N ASP A 52 12.79 13.88 19.75
CA ASP A 52 13.18 15.31 19.73
C ASP A 52 12.46 16.09 18.59
N ASP A 53 12.27 17.42 18.69
CA ASP A 53 11.72 18.29 17.62
C ASP A 53 12.52 18.21 16.29
N THR A 54 13.82 17.92 16.36
CA THR A 54 14.67 17.63 15.19
C THR A 54 14.22 16.41 14.41
N THR A 55 13.47 15.50 15.04
CA THR A 55 12.92 14.30 14.42
C THR A 55 11.83 14.60 13.42
N VAL A 56 10.95 15.57 13.71
CA VAL A 56 9.82 15.89 12.83
C VAL A 56 10.32 16.42 11.49
N ILE A 57 11.37 17.26 11.50
CA ILE A 57 11.99 17.78 10.27
C ILE A 57 12.63 16.64 9.46
N GLN A 58 13.35 15.73 10.13
CA GLN A 58 13.96 14.57 9.46
C GLN A 58 12.94 13.61 8.86
N ALA A 59 11.82 13.38 9.53
CA ALA A 59 10.72 12.56 9.01
C ALA A 59 10.07 13.22 7.78
N GLN A 60 9.85 14.53 7.82
CA GLN A 60 9.32 15.28 6.68
C GLN A 60 10.27 15.24 5.48
N ASP A 61 11.57 15.45 5.68
CA ASP A 61 12.57 15.34 4.60
C ASP A 61 12.58 13.94 3.98
N MET A 62 12.53 12.89 4.82
CA MET A 62 12.45 11.50 4.35
C MET A 62 11.18 11.25 3.51
N LEU A 63 10.03 11.81 3.89
CA LEU A 63 8.79 11.65 3.11
C LEU A 63 8.86 12.38 1.75
N ASP A 64 9.52 13.54 1.66
CA ASP A 64 9.80 14.19 0.37
C ASP A 64 10.73 13.35 -0.49
N ASP A 65 11.81 12.84 0.10
CA ASP A 65 12.77 12.00 -0.62
C ASP A 65 12.09 10.74 -1.19
N LEU A 66 11.18 10.11 -0.43
CA LEU A 66 10.41 8.96 -0.91
C LEU A 66 9.50 9.32 -2.09
N GLU A 67 8.72 10.40 -1.96
CA GLU A 67 7.86 10.92 -3.04
C GLU A 67 8.69 11.26 -4.30
N GLN A 68 9.81 11.95 -4.13
CA GLN A 68 10.70 12.32 -5.21
C GLN A 68 11.36 11.10 -5.87
N GLU A 69 11.83 10.13 -5.08
CA GLU A 69 12.42 8.91 -5.63
C GLU A 69 11.41 8.11 -6.45
N ILE A 70 10.19 7.94 -5.95
CA ILE A 70 9.12 7.25 -6.70
C ILE A 70 8.84 7.98 -8.01
N ASN A 71 8.59 9.29 -7.95
CA ASN A 71 8.26 10.10 -9.14
C ASN A 71 9.43 10.24 -10.13
N SER A 72 10.68 10.10 -9.68
CA SER A 72 11.85 10.11 -10.56
C SER A 72 12.00 8.83 -11.38
N VAL A 73 11.41 7.72 -10.92
CA VAL A 73 11.52 6.41 -11.57
C VAL A 73 10.23 6.03 -12.30
N TRP A 74 9.09 6.08 -11.61
CA TRP A 74 7.80 5.67 -12.16
C TRP A 74 7.06 6.84 -12.83
N PRO A 75 6.78 6.76 -14.14
CA PRO A 75 6.08 7.83 -14.84
C PRO A 75 4.62 7.92 -14.38
N ARG A 76 4.06 9.13 -14.35
CA ARG A 76 2.73 9.42 -13.79
C ARG A 76 1.60 8.56 -14.38
N GLU A 77 1.70 8.27 -15.66
CA GLU A 77 0.78 7.48 -16.49
C GLU A 77 0.83 5.98 -16.18
N LYS A 78 1.88 5.54 -15.49
CA LYS A 78 2.01 4.19 -14.92
C LYS A 78 1.74 4.17 -13.41
N THR A 79 1.24 5.26 -12.84
CA THR A 79 0.92 5.34 -11.41
C THR A 79 -0.55 5.66 -11.24
N ILE A 80 -1.20 5.00 -10.28
CA ILE A 80 -2.53 5.35 -9.78
C ILE A 80 -2.31 6.04 -8.43
N THR A 81 -2.65 7.32 -8.34
CA THR A 81 -2.50 8.14 -7.13
C THR A 81 -3.84 8.32 -6.41
N PRO A 82 -3.85 8.81 -5.16
CA PRO A 82 -5.09 9.18 -4.46
C PRO A 82 -5.97 10.13 -5.28
N ASP A 83 -5.39 11.10 -5.99
CA ASP A 83 -6.11 12.03 -6.85
C ASP A 83 -6.83 11.34 -8.03
N ASP A 84 -6.24 10.29 -8.61
CA ASP A 84 -6.89 9.51 -9.68
C ASP A 84 -8.15 8.80 -9.19
N VAL A 85 -8.13 8.36 -7.93
CA VAL A 85 -9.26 7.66 -7.30
C VAL A 85 -10.28 8.66 -6.79
N ARG A 86 -9.85 9.76 -6.17
CA ARG A 86 -10.72 10.82 -5.65
C ARG A 86 -11.53 11.46 -6.77
N GLY A 87 -10.90 11.76 -7.92
CA GLY A 87 -11.55 12.48 -9.01
C GLY A 87 -12.21 13.77 -8.51
N GLU A 88 -13.52 13.91 -8.73
CA GLU A 88 -14.29 15.10 -8.34
C GLU A 88 -14.95 14.99 -6.95
N HIS A 89 -14.71 13.90 -6.21
CA HIS A 89 -15.24 13.73 -4.86
C HIS A 89 -14.50 14.61 -3.84
N PRO A 90 -15.14 14.95 -2.70
CA PRO A 90 -14.48 15.74 -1.65
C PRO A 90 -13.26 15.03 -1.07
N ASP A 91 -13.25 13.71 -1.05
CA ASP A 91 -12.16 12.90 -0.49
C ASP A 91 -12.15 11.50 -1.13
N VAL A 92 -11.02 10.80 -0.96
CA VAL A 92 -10.82 9.49 -1.59
C VAL A 92 -11.73 8.43 -0.98
N SER A 93 -12.05 8.53 0.31
CA SER A 93 -12.97 7.63 1.02
C SER A 93 -14.37 7.65 0.42
N THR A 94 -14.90 8.85 0.14
CA THR A 94 -16.17 9.04 -0.54
C THR A 94 -16.12 8.45 -1.95
N ALA A 95 -15.04 8.69 -2.71
CA ALA A 95 -14.91 8.14 -4.05
C ALA A 95 -14.92 6.60 -4.05
N VAL A 96 -14.12 5.98 -3.18
CA VAL A 96 -14.00 4.52 -3.06
C VAL A 96 -15.34 3.87 -2.68
N THR A 97 -16.09 4.48 -1.77
CA THR A 97 -17.34 3.90 -1.25
C THR A 97 -18.58 4.19 -2.10
N THR A 98 -18.52 5.14 -3.04
CA THR A 98 -19.69 5.54 -3.86
C THR A 98 -19.51 5.27 -5.35
N THR A 99 -18.33 5.56 -5.91
CA THR A 99 -17.99 5.39 -7.33
C THR A 99 -17.12 4.16 -7.55
N GLY A 100 -16.21 3.88 -6.61
CA GLY A 100 -15.26 2.79 -6.67
C GLY A 100 -13.94 3.17 -7.34
N TRP A 101 -13.07 2.17 -7.47
CA TRP A 101 -11.73 2.31 -8.05
C TRP A 101 -11.75 2.42 -9.59
N PRO A 102 -10.72 3.04 -10.21
CA PRO A 102 -10.57 3.06 -11.66
C PRO A 102 -10.60 1.65 -12.24
N LEU A 103 -11.44 1.44 -13.27
CA LEU A 103 -11.69 0.12 -13.87
C LEU A 103 -10.39 -0.65 -14.16
N LEU A 104 -10.42 -1.97 -13.96
CA LEU A 104 -9.25 -2.83 -14.14
C LEU A 104 -8.55 -2.59 -15.49
N ASP A 105 -9.29 -2.47 -16.58
CA ASP A 105 -8.71 -2.24 -17.91
C ASP A 105 -7.99 -0.90 -18.04
N SER A 106 -8.44 0.14 -17.33
CA SER A 106 -7.75 1.44 -17.26
C SER A 106 -6.55 1.46 -16.30
N SER A 107 -6.44 0.42 -15.48
CA SER A 107 -5.46 0.29 -14.40
C SER A 107 -4.34 -0.71 -14.75
N ARG A 108 -4.49 -1.50 -15.82
CA ARG A 108 -3.45 -2.42 -16.29
C ARG A 108 -2.14 -1.71 -16.61
N GLY A 109 -1.03 -2.35 -16.29
CA GLY A 109 0.31 -1.80 -16.53
C GLY A 109 0.72 -0.70 -15.54
N LYS A 110 -0.09 -0.42 -14.51
CA LYS A 110 0.16 0.62 -13.52
C LYS A 110 0.53 0.06 -12.14
N ALA A 111 1.06 0.92 -11.28
CA ALA A 111 1.32 0.65 -9.87
C ALA A 111 0.57 1.60 -8.95
N ILE A 112 0.24 1.10 -7.76
CA ILE A 112 -0.23 1.83 -6.59
C ILE A 112 0.87 1.74 -5.55
N PHE A 113 1.31 2.88 -5.02
CA PHE A 113 2.29 2.94 -3.93
C PHE A 113 1.56 3.16 -2.61
N VAL A 114 1.96 2.42 -1.58
CA VAL A 114 1.35 2.50 -0.25
C VAL A 114 2.44 2.64 0.81
N LEU A 115 2.37 3.72 1.58
CA LEU A 115 3.20 3.91 2.77
C LEU A 115 2.76 2.90 3.85
N LEU A 116 3.61 1.91 4.09
CA LEU A 116 3.46 0.94 5.18
C LEU A 116 3.98 1.57 6.47
N GLY A 117 3.22 2.53 6.98
CA GLY A 117 3.50 3.28 8.20
C GLY A 117 2.21 3.66 8.90
N GLY A 118 2.13 3.42 10.21
CA GLY A 118 1.01 3.84 11.06
C GLY A 118 1.43 4.93 12.03
N GLY A 119 0.52 5.29 12.95
CA GLY A 119 0.82 6.26 14.02
C GLY A 119 1.34 7.59 13.48
N ASP A 120 2.42 8.09 14.09
CA ASP A 120 2.97 9.40 13.78
C ASP A 120 3.51 9.50 12.34
N LEU A 121 4.07 8.43 11.76
CA LEU A 121 4.52 8.46 10.35
C LEU A 121 3.37 8.75 9.38
N ARG A 122 2.21 8.15 9.63
CA ARG A 122 1.01 8.43 8.84
C ARG A 122 0.51 9.85 9.10
N ALA A 123 0.50 10.29 10.35
CA ALA A 123 0.07 11.63 10.71
C ALA A 123 0.96 12.70 10.06
N ASP A 124 2.27 12.50 10.03
CA ASP A 124 3.25 13.35 9.36
C ASP A 124 3.00 13.41 7.86
N TYR A 125 2.70 12.27 7.23
CA TYR A 125 2.35 12.22 5.82
C TYR A 125 1.03 12.94 5.51
N HIS A 126 0.01 12.81 6.36
CA HIS A 126 -1.26 13.53 6.22
C HIS A 126 -1.11 15.03 6.51
N SER A 127 -0.23 15.42 7.42
CA SER A 127 0.08 16.84 7.65
C SER A 127 0.73 17.48 6.43
N LYS A 128 1.47 16.69 5.64
CA LYS A 128 2.14 17.14 4.43
C LYS A 128 1.23 17.15 3.21
N PHE A 129 0.41 16.11 3.08
CA PHE A 129 -0.60 15.96 2.04
C PHE A 129 -1.98 15.84 2.68
N PRO A 130 -2.58 16.94 3.16
CA PRO A 130 -3.94 16.93 3.68
C PRO A 130 -4.90 16.32 2.65
N ASN A 131 -5.77 15.41 3.08
CA ASN A 131 -6.70 14.70 2.19
C ASN A 131 -6.02 13.90 1.06
N LEU A 132 -4.72 13.60 1.23
CA LEU A 132 -3.84 13.00 0.22
C LEU A 132 -3.80 13.77 -1.11
N GLU A 133 -4.11 15.07 -1.10
CA GLU A 133 -4.06 15.91 -2.30
C GLU A 133 -2.62 16.01 -2.83
N SER A 134 -2.44 15.74 -4.13
CA SER A 134 -1.13 15.74 -4.81
C SER A 134 -0.11 14.72 -4.28
N ALA A 135 -0.52 13.82 -3.38
CA ALA A 135 0.33 12.73 -2.90
C ALA A 135 0.51 11.66 -4.00
N THR A 136 1.67 11.00 -4.03
CA THR A 136 1.89 9.83 -4.90
C THR A 136 1.42 8.56 -4.22
N MET A 137 1.70 8.43 -2.91
CA MET A 137 1.36 7.22 -2.15
C MET A 137 0.03 7.36 -1.41
N PHE A 138 -0.67 6.23 -1.29
CA PHE A 138 -1.70 6.01 -0.29
C PHE A 138 -1.07 5.69 1.07
N THR A 139 -1.85 5.76 2.14
CA THR A 139 -1.42 5.34 3.50
C THR A 139 -2.25 4.18 4.01
N MET A 140 -1.75 3.46 5.02
CA MET A 140 -2.61 2.55 5.79
C MET A 140 -3.76 3.31 6.44
N SER A 141 -4.98 3.06 6.00
CA SER A 141 -6.17 3.80 6.43
C SER A 141 -6.56 3.53 7.88
N VAL A 142 -7.28 4.50 8.45
CA VAL A 142 -8.17 4.32 9.59
C VAL A 142 -9.59 4.41 9.03
N GLU A 143 -10.55 3.73 9.64
CA GLU A 143 -11.95 3.90 9.22
C GLU A 143 -12.46 5.31 9.52
N ASN A 144 -13.43 5.77 8.72
CA ASN A 144 -14.12 7.05 8.91
C ASN A 144 -13.20 8.28 8.80
N THR A 145 -12.14 8.21 8.00
CA THR A 145 -11.29 9.35 7.65
C THR A 145 -11.43 9.72 6.17
N PRO A 146 -11.24 10.99 5.78
CA PRO A 146 -11.21 11.39 4.36
C PRO A 146 -10.20 10.58 3.51
N GLU A 147 -9.07 10.23 4.10
CA GLU A 147 -7.95 9.51 3.48
C GLU A 147 -8.15 7.97 3.40
N SER A 148 -9.32 7.45 3.83
CA SER A 148 -9.57 6.01 3.84
C SER A 148 -9.68 5.45 2.41
N ALA A 149 -8.82 4.49 2.06
CA ALA A 149 -8.82 3.83 0.76
C ALA A 149 -8.24 2.41 0.83
N ILE A 150 -7.15 2.24 1.59
CA ILE A 150 -6.38 0.99 1.66
C ILE A 150 -6.12 0.60 3.11
N PHE A 151 -6.62 -0.56 3.52
CA PHE A 151 -6.43 -1.11 4.86
C PHE A 151 -5.36 -2.21 4.87
N SER A 152 -4.65 -2.32 5.99
CA SER A 152 -3.73 -3.42 6.26
C SER A 152 -4.19 -4.13 7.54
N ASN A 153 -5.19 -5.01 7.42
CA ASN A 153 -5.61 -5.88 8.51
C ASN A 153 -5.03 -7.27 8.31
N THR A 154 -4.06 -7.61 9.16
CA THR A 154 -3.23 -8.81 9.05
C THR A 154 -3.79 -10.04 9.77
N ASN A 155 -4.98 -9.96 10.36
CA ASN A 155 -5.59 -11.03 11.14
C ASN A 155 -6.87 -11.59 10.49
N PRO A 156 -6.77 -12.30 9.36
CA PRO A 156 -7.95 -12.77 8.63
C PRO A 156 -8.77 -13.83 9.38
N ILE A 157 -8.19 -14.48 10.40
CA ILE A 157 -8.88 -15.46 11.24
C ILE A 157 -9.72 -14.74 12.31
N GLY A 158 -9.12 -13.81 13.07
CA GLY A 158 -9.83 -13.12 14.15
C GLY A 158 -10.75 -11.99 13.68
N ASP A 159 -10.42 -11.34 12.56
CA ASP A 159 -11.07 -10.11 12.09
C ASP A 159 -11.80 -10.33 10.75
N ALA A 160 -12.23 -11.58 10.48
CA ALA A 160 -12.82 -11.98 9.21
C ALA A 160 -14.01 -11.11 8.78
N GLU A 161 -14.93 -10.84 9.71
CA GLU A 161 -16.12 -10.02 9.45
C GLU A 161 -15.77 -8.55 9.16
N GLU A 162 -14.77 -8.01 9.86
CA GLU A 162 -14.31 -6.64 9.65
C GLU A 162 -13.65 -6.49 8.27
N ILE A 163 -12.74 -7.40 7.92
CA ILE A 163 -12.07 -7.39 6.61
C ILE A 163 -13.11 -7.52 5.49
N GLN A 164 -14.07 -8.43 5.64
CA GLN A 164 -15.12 -8.59 4.65
C GLN A 164 -15.96 -7.32 4.51
N ALA A 165 -16.33 -6.67 5.61
CA ALA A 165 -17.07 -5.40 5.57
C ALA A 165 -16.29 -4.28 4.86
N LEU A 166 -14.97 -4.19 5.09
CA LEU A 166 -14.10 -3.24 4.39
C LEU A 166 -14.04 -3.51 2.88
N VAL A 167 -13.92 -4.77 2.48
CA VAL A 167 -13.93 -5.20 1.08
C VAL A 167 -15.26 -4.87 0.42
N GLU A 168 -16.38 -5.17 1.07
CA GLU A 168 -17.73 -4.91 0.57
C GLU A 168 -18.04 -3.40 0.47
N ALA A 169 -17.45 -2.59 1.35
CA ALA A 169 -17.53 -1.13 1.27
C ALA A 169 -16.71 -0.53 0.12
N GLY A 170 -15.87 -1.32 -0.56
CA GLY A 170 -15.09 -0.90 -1.73
C GLY A 170 -13.61 -0.62 -1.45
N TYR A 171 -13.16 -0.72 -0.20
CA TYR A 171 -11.76 -0.52 0.14
C TYR A 171 -10.88 -1.67 -0.34
N ILE A 172 -9.61 -1.37 -0.64
CA ILE A 172 -8.60 -2.40 -0.87
C ILE A 172 -8.06 -2.85 0.50
N VAL A 173 -8.03 -4.16 0.73
CA VAL A 173 -7.51 -4.72 1.98
C VAL A 173 -6.30 -5.60 1.71
N ARG A 174 -5.18 -5.31 2.38
CA ARG A 174 -4.07 -6.25 2.54
C ARG A 174 -4.27 -7.08 3.80
N SER A 175 -4.05 -8.39 3.67
CA SER A 175 -3.95 -9.33 4.78
C SER A 175 -2.70 -10.20 4.69
N ARG A 176 -2.58 -11.22 5.55
CA ARG A 176 -1.42 -12.12 5.61
C ARG A 176 -1.79 -13.57 5.40
N ALA A 177 -0.85 -14.32 4.84
CA ALA A 177 -0.91 -15.77 4.71
C ALA A 177 -0.40 -16.51 5.96
N ASP A 178 0.38 -15.83 6.81
CA ASP A 178 0.99 -16.33 8.04
C ASP A 178 0.95 -15.29 9.16
N ASP A 179 0.98 -15.78 10.40
CA ASP A 179 1.51 -15.06 11.55
C ASP A 179 3.04 -15.02 11.47
N ALA A 180 3.59 -13.81 11.37
CA ALA A 180 5.02 -13.57 11.23
C ALA A 180 5.85 -14.09 12.41
N GLU A 181 5.25 -14.23 13.59
CA GLU A 181 5.90 -14.69 14.82
C GLU A 181 5.49 -16.12 15.19
N GLY A 182 4.45 -16.66 14.52
CA GLY A 182 3.84 -17.95 14.86
C GLY A 182 4.51 -19.18 14.23
N GLY A 183 5.46 -18.98 13.29
CA GLY A 183 6.10 -20.07 12.56
C GLY A 183 5.19 -20.77 11.54
N GLU A 184 3.98 -20.23 11.30
CA GLU A 184 2.99 -20.79 10.37
C GLU A 184 3.59 -21.01 8.96
N ALA A 185 4.41 -20.05 8.49
CA ALA A 185 5.09 -20.14 7.19
C ALA A 185 6.09 -21.30 7.12
N ASP A 186 6.93 -21.47 8.15
CA ASP A 186 7.94 -22.54 8.22
C ASP A 186 7.30 -23.93 8.34
N ASN A 187 6.14 -24.00 9.00
CA ASN A 187 5.37 -25.22 9.18
C ASN A 187 4.46 -25.57 7.99
N ASN A 188 4.42 -24.71 6.96
CA ASN A 188 3.55 -24.85 5.79
C ASN A 188 2.04 -24.92 6.18
N GLU A 189 1.65 -24.15 7.20
CA GLU A 189 0.26 -23.99 7.63
C GLU A 189 -0.46 -23.04 6.69
N THR A 190 -1.65 -23.42 6.20
CA THR A 190 -2.35 -22.67 5.14
C THR A 190 -3.67 -22.04 5.57
N GLU A 191 -4.12 -22.29 6.79
CA GLU A 191 -5.44 -21.84 7.26
C GLU A 191 -5.60 -20.32 7.13
N ARG A 192 -4.61 -19.54 7.57
CA ARG A 192 -4.66 -18.08 7.50
C ARG A 192 -4.67 -17.56 6.06
N ARG A 193 -3.86 -18.14 5.17
CA ARG A 193 -3.89 -17.87 3.72
C ARG A 193 -5.27 -18.14 3.14
N ASP A 194 -5.82 -19.31 3.39
CA ASP A 194 -7.10 -19.74 2.83
C ASP A 194 -8.22 -18.82 3.34
N LYS A 195 -8.16 -18.42 4.60
CA LYS A 195 -9.11 -17.45 5.16
C LYS A 195 -8.98 -16.06 4.55
N ALA A 196 -7.76 -15.55 4.36
CA ALA A 196 -7.54 -14.27 3.68
C ALA A 196 -8.10 -14.24 2.25
N ILE A 197 -7.98 -15.37 1.52
CA ILE A 197 -8.56 -15.52 0.18
C ILE A 197 -10.09 -15.56 0.26
N GLU A 198 -10.65 -16.36 1.18
CA GLU A 198 -12.10 -16.54 1.34
C GLU A 198 -12.83 -15.21 1.60
N ILE A 199 -12.27 -14.36 2.46
CA ILE A 199 -12.86 -13.07 2.85
C ILE A 199 -12.59 -11.95 1.82
N GLY A 200 -11.91 -12.26 0.71
CA GLY A 200 -11.72 -11.32 -0.39
C GLY A 200 -10.60 -10.30 -0.19
N ALA A 201 -9.58 -10.60 0.62
CA ALA A 201 -8.40 -9.73 0.70
C ALA A 201 -7.75 -9.56 -0.69
N HIS A 202 -7.39 -8.32 -1.02
CA HIS A 202 -6.89 -7.95 -2.35
C HIS A 202 -5.39 -8.17 -2.51
N SER A 203 -4.67 -8.13 -1.39
CA SER A 203 -3.22 -8.32 -1.30
C SER A 203 -2.93 -9.23 -0.12
N ILE A 204 -2.20 -10.32 -0.33
CA ILE A 204 -1.86 -11.28 0.73
C ILE A 204 -0.34 -11.39 0.80
N SER A 205 0.22 -11.04 1.96
CA SER A 205 1.66 -11.09 2.18
C SER A 205 2.07 -12.29 3.02
N THR A 206 3.29 -12.78 2.81
CA THR A 206 3.89 -13.84 3.60
C THR A 206 5.31 -13.48 4.01
N ILE A 207 5.84 -14.07 5.09
CA ILE A 207 7.28 -14.07 5.32
C ILE A 207 7.96 -15.07 4.38
N LEU A 208 9.23 -14.83 4.06
CA LEU A 208 10.07 -15.85 3.43
C LEU A 208 10.40 -16.91 4.49
N ALA A 209 9.92 -18.13 4.28
CA ALA A 209 10.40 -19.34 4.95
C ALA A 209 11.75 -19.79 4.37
#